data_AF-V4AKA5-F1
#
_entry.id   AF-V4AKA5-F1
#
_cell.length_a   1.000
_cell.length_b   1.000
_cell.length_c   1.000
_cell.angle_alpha   90.00
_cell.angle_beta   90.00
_cell.angle_gamma   90.00
#
_symmetry.space_group_name_H-M   'P 1'
#
loop_
_entity.id
_entity.type
_entity.pdbx_description
1 polymer ?
#
loop_
_entity_poly.entity_id
_entity_poly.type
_entity_poly.pdbx_seq_one_letter_code
_entity_poly.pdbx_strand_id
1 'polypeptide(L)'
;KKLEEEKFVLETRLEQRHLQGEYDPTKTKILHFTMNPAARAQKVREDNLEVLRSENEKLRRRVEILESSKGQVEDLTEQVETQLQHPSPNKQVEEMKALVKSEELKNKRLMEAFKKTSQEFREVCCQITGYKIDITSSNQYRLTSIYAQSLKDFLLFQQTAEGDIQMLGTDFSEGLQELIDLYLVQQDSVPAFLSSVTLELFSQKTMNLG
;
A
#
# COMPACT_ATOMS: atom_id res chain seq x y z
N LYS A 1 25.63 -37.83 -7.13
CA LYS A 1 24.84 -38.57 -6.12
C LYS A 1 23.77 -37.68 -5.47
N LYS A 2 24.07 -36.80 -4.51
CA LYS A 2 23.04 -35.96 -3.86
C LYS A 2 22.21 -35.09 -4.82
N LEU A 3 22.87 -34.43 -5.78
CA LEU A 3 22.22 -33.63 -6.83
C LEU A 3 21.35 -34.46 -7.79
N GLU A 4 21.68 -35.73 -8.01
CA GLU A 4 20.92 -36.61 -8.90
C GLU A 4 19.66 -37.13 -8.20
N GLU A 5 19.76 -37.44 -6.90
CA GLU A 5 18.61 -37.78 -6.06
C GLU A 5 17.65 -36.59 -5.92
N GLU A 6 18.16 -35.38 -5.69
CA GLU A 6 17.34 -34.16 -5.63
C GLU A 6 16.66 -33.87 -6.99
N LYS A 7 17.38 -34.05 -8.11
CA LYS A 7 16.82 -33.92 -9.46
C LYS A 7 15.69 -34.92 -9.70
N PHE A 8 15.90 -36.18 -9.33
CA PHE A 8 14.89 -37.25 -9.50
C PHE A 8 13.61 -36.97 -8.69
N VAL A 9 13.74 -36.49 -7.45
CA VAL A 9 12.60 -36.10 -6.62
C VAL A 9 11.84 -34.92 -7.23
N LEU A 10 12.57 -33.92 -7.75
CA LEU A 10 11.96 -32.75 -8.39
C LEU A 10 11.24 -33.11 -9.70
N GLU A 11 11.83 -33.98 -10.52
CA GLU A 11 11.21 -34.49 -11.74
C GLU A 11 9.94 -35.27 -11.44
N THR A 12 10.00 -36.22 -10.48
CA THR A 12 8.83 -36.98 -10.04
C THR A 12 7.71 -36.06 -9.55
N ARG A 13 8.05 -35.01 -8.78
CA ARG A 13 7.08 -34.04 -8.26
C ARG A 13 6.49 -33.15 -9.36
N LEU A 14 7.27 -32.82 -10.40
CA LEU A 14 6.78 -32.09 -11.56
C LEU A 14 5.80 -32.94 -12.38
N GLU A 15 6.14 -34.20 -12.61
CA GLU A 15 5.27 -35.15 -13.32
C GLU A 15 3.94 -35.38 -12.58
N GLN A 16 3.99 -35.59 -11.26
CA GLN A 16 2.78 -35.72 -10.44
C GLN A 16 1.88 -34.48 -10.54
N ARG A 17 2.47 -33.28 -10.54
CA ARG A 17 1.74 -32.02 -10.66
C ARG A 17 1.15 -31.81 -12.06
N HIS A 18 1.87 -32.17 -13.12
CA HIS A 18 1.35 -32.17 -14.48
C HIS A 18 0.16 -33.14 -14.65
N LEU A 19 0.21 -34.33 -14.03
CA LEU A 19 -0.92 -35.27 -14.02
C LEU A 19 -2.16 -34.71 -13.31
N GLN A 20 -1.98 -33.79 -12.36
CA GLN A 20 -3.06 -33.08 -11.68
C GLN A 20 -3.55 -31.83 -12.44
N GLY A 21 -2.98 -31.55 -13.62
CA GLY A 21 -3.36 -30.43 -14.47
C GLY A 21 -2.58 -29.14 -14.22
N GLU A 22 -1.47 -29.17 -13.47
CA GLU A 22 -0.53 -28.04 -13.47
C GLU A 22 0.11 -27.90 -14.85
N TYR A 23 0.31 -26.64 -15.26
CA TYR A 23 0.89 -26.29 -16.54
C TYR A 23 1.84 -25.10 -16.37
N ASP A 24 2.81 -24.98 -17.28
CA ASP A 24 3.73 -23.85 -17.33
C ASP A 24 3.05 -22.66 -18.07
N PRO A 25 2.74 -21.54 -17.37
CA PRO A 25 2.05 -20.40 -17.97
C PRO A 25 2.91 -19.63 -18.99
N THR A 26 4.23 -19.86 -19.03
CA THR A 26 5.11 -19.25 -20.05
C THR A 26 5.05 -19.98 -21.39
N LYS A 27 4.67 -21.27 -21.39
CA LYS A 27 4.65 -22.13 -22.58
C LYS A 27 3.23 -22.49 -23.03
N THR A 28 2.28 -22.57 -22.09
CA THR A 28 0.95 -23.09 -22.35
C THR A 28 -0.10 -22.09 -21.88
N LYS A 29 -1.01 -21.73 -22.79
CA LYS A 29 -2.17 -20.90 -22.47
C LYS A 29 -3.44 -21.76 -22.48
N ILE A 30 -4.13 -21.83 -21.35
CA ILE A 30 -5.42 -22.51 -21.26
C ILE A 30 -6.52 -21.59 -21.78
N LEU A 31 -7.35 -22.14 -22.66
CA LEU A 31 -8.54 -21.47 -23.19
C LEU A 31 -9.77 -22.29 -22.83
N HIS A 32 -10.87 -21.60 -22.52
CA HIS A 32 -12.19 -22.20 -22.42
C HIS A 32 -13.22 -21.25 -23.02
N PHE A 33 -14.37 -21.77 -23.39
CA PHE A 33 -15.48 -20.92 -23.80
C PHE A 33 -15.91 -20.01 -22.65
N THR A 34 -16.14 -18.75 -22.95
CA THR A 34 -16.72 -17.78 -22.01
C THR A 34 -18.10 -18.25 -21.55
N MET A 35 -18.91 -18.77 -22.48
CA MET A 35 -20.24 -19.34 -22.22
C MET A 35 -20.19 -20.86 -22.04
N ASN A 36 -19.55 -21.33 -20.98
CA ASN A 36 -19.49 -22.76 -20.66
C ASN A 36 -20.65 -23.20 -19.72
N PRO A 37 -20.94 -24.52 -19.60
CA PRO A 37 -21.99 -25.02 -18.73
C PRO A 37 -21.82 -24.64 -17.25
N ALA A 38 -20.58 -24.58 -16.74
CA ALA A 38 -20.30 -24.20 -15.36
C ALA A 38 -20.65 -22.72 -15.10
N ALA A 39 -20.30 -21.82 -16.03
CA ALA A 39 -20.65 -20.41 -15.98
C ALA A 39 -22.18 -20.21 -16.05
N ARG A 40 -22.88 -21.00 -16.87
CA ARG A 40 -24.36 -20.99 -16.90
C ARG A 40 -24.96 -21.45 -15.57
N ALA A 41 -24.46 -22.55 -15.01
CA ALA A 41 -24.94 -23.06 -13.72
C ALA A 41 -24.67 -22.06 -12.59
N GLN A 42 -23.51 -21.40 -12.59
CA GLN A 42 -23.19 -20.34 -11.64
C GLN A 42 -24.17 -19.17 -11.78
N LYS A 43 -24.45 -18.72 -13.00
CA LYS A 43 -25.41 -17.64 -13.25
C LYS A 43 -26.82 -17.98 -12.76
N VAL A 44 -27.33 -19.17 -13.09
CA VAL A 44 -28.65 -19.62 -12.60
C VAL A 44 -28.70 -19.66 -11.07
N ARG A 45 -27.61 -20.08 -10.42
CA ARG A 45 -27.51 -20.07 -8.95
C ARG A 45 -27.54 -18.64 -8.40
N GLU A 46 -26.83 -17.70 -9.03
CA GLU A 46 -26.83 -16.29 -8.66
C GLU A 46 -28.23 -15.67 -8.82
N ASP A 47 -28.89 -15.90 -9.96
CA ASP A 47 -30.25 -15.44 -10.25
C ASP A 47 -31.25 -15.99 -9.21
N ASN A 48 -31.17 -17.30 -8.90
CA ASN A 48 -32.02 -17.92 -7.88
C ASN A 48 -31.79 -17.32 -6.49
N LEU A 49 -30.53 -17.08 -6.11
CA LEU A 49 -30.21 -16.44 -4.83
C LEU A 49 -30.76 -15.02 -4.75
N GLU A 50 -30.77 -14.29 -5.85
CA GLU A 50 -31.34 -12.94 -5.91
C GLU A 50 -32.87 -12.97 -5.72
N VAL A 51 -33.55 -13.90 -6.40
CA VAL A 51 -35.00 -14.12 -6.21
C VAL A 51 -35.31 -14.49 -4.76
N LEU A 52 -34.59 -15.47 -4.19
CA LEU A 52 -34.79 -15.90 -2.81
C LEU A 52 -34.54 -14.77 -1.79
N ARG A 53 -33.55 -13.90 -2.05
CA ARG A 53 -33.28 -12.72 -1.22
C ARG A 53 -34.42 -11.71 -1.30
N SER A 54 -34.95 -11.46 -2.50
CA SER A 54 -36.09 -10.57 -2.70
C SER A 54 -37.33 -11.08 -1.98
N GLU A 55 -37.65 -12.37 -2.11
CA GLU A 55 -38.77 -12.99 -1.41
C GLU A 55 -38.60 -12.97 0.12
N ASN A 56 -37.40 -13.26 0.62
CA ASN A 56 -37.12 -13.18 2.06
C ASN A 56 -37.35 -11.77 2.61
N GLU A 57 -36.96 -10.74 1.87
CA GLU A 57 -37.20 -9.36 2.28
C GLU A 57 -38.71 -9.05 2.33
N LYS A 58 -39.45 -9.45 1.29
CA LYS A 58 -40.92 -9.29 1.25
C LYS A 58 -41.59 -9.97 2.45
N LEU A 59 -41.17 -11.21 2.76
CA LEU A 59 -41.71 -11.97 3.89
C LEU A 59 -41.36 -11.32 5.23
N ARG A 60 -40.10 -10.89 5.42
CA ARG A 60 -39.67 -10.20 6.65
C ARG A 60 -40.48 -8.94 6.91
N ARG A 61 -40.71 -8.12 5.89
CA ARG A 61 -41.54 -6.91 6.02
C ARG A 61 -43.00 -7.23 6.30
N ARG A 62 -43.55 -8.29 5.66
CA ARG A 62 -44.90 -8.75 5.95
C ARG A 62 -45.06 -9.16 7.43
N VAL A 63 -44.05 -9.83 7.99
CA VAL A 63 -44.02 -10.18 9.42
C VAL A 63 -43.93 -8.91 10.28
N GLU A 64 -43.06 -7.97 9.96
CA GLU A 64 -42.91 -6.70 10.70
C GLU A 64 -44.23 -5.89 10.76
N ILE A 65 -44.95 -5.81 9.63
CA ILE A 65 -46.26 -5.13 9.57
C ILE A 65 -47.31 -5.87 10.39
N LEU A 66 -47.36 -7.20 10.30
CA LEU A 66 -48.29 -8.03 11.08
C LEU A 66 -48.02 -7.93 12.60
N GLU A 67 -46.76 -7.90 13.00
CA GLU A 67 -46.35 -7.73 14.40
C GLU A 67 -46.71 -6.34 14.93
N SER A 68 -46.49 -5.30 14.12
CA SER A 68 -46.80 -3.90 14.49
C SER A 68 -48.30 -3.62 14.55
N SER A 69 -49.10 -4.28 13.71
CA SER A 69 -50.57 -4.10 13.63
C SER A 69 -51.37 -5.05 14.51
N LYS A 70 -50.71 -5.89 15.34
CA LYS A 70 -51.35 -6.92 16.19
C LYS A 70 -52.36 -7.80 15.43
N GLY A 71 -52.11 -8.05 14.14
CA GLY A 71 -52.92 -8.94 13.32
C GLY A 71 -54.22 -8.34 12.74
N GLN A 72 -54.46 -7.03 12.84
CA GLN A 72 -55.56 -6.37 12.13
C GLN A 72 -55.03 -5.53 10.96
N VAL A 73 -55.01 -6.12 9.76
CA VAL A 73 -54.71 -5.40 8.52
C VAL A 73 -55.66 -5.91 7.44
N GLU A 74 -56.54 -5.04 6.94
CA GLU A 74 -57.48 -5.38 5.87
C GLU A 74 -56.80 -5.43 4.50
N ASP A 75 -55.70 -4.68 4.30
CA ASP A 75 -54.97 -4.64 3.03
C ASP A 75 -53.43 -4.73 3.18
N LEU A 76 -52.98 -5.90 3.64
CA LEU A 76 -51.58 -6.20 3.92
C LEU A 76 -50.70 -6.16 2.65
N THR A 77 -51.27 -6.39 1.48
CA THR A 77 -50.52 -6.46 0.21
C THR A 77 -50.14 -5.06 -0.27
N GLU A 78 -51.06 -4.09 -0.19
CA GLU A 78 -50.85 -2.72 -0.65
C GLU A 78 -49.89 -1.93 0.27
N GLN A 79 -49.96 -2.16 1.60
CA GLN A 79 -49.02 -1.58 2.57
C GLN A 79 -47.59 -2.13 2.45
N VAL A 80 -47.44 -3.41 2.10
CA VAL A 80 -46.14 -4.02 1.81
C VAL A 80 -45.55 -3.41 0.53
N GLU A 81 -46.37 -3.19 -0.50
CA GLU A 81 -45.94 -2.64 -1.79
C GLU A 81 -45.50 -1.17 -1.70
N THR A 82 -46.21 -0.34 -0.93
CA THR A 82 -45.81 1.04 -0.64
C THR A 82 -44.54 1.13 0.21
N GLN A 83 -44.38 0.27 1.21
CA GLN A 83 -43.13 0.24 1.98
C GLN A 83 -41.97 -0.34 1.17
N LEU A 84 -42.19 -1.28 0.24
CA LEU A 84 -41.16 -1.83 -0.67
C LEU A 84 -40.53 -0.77 -1.59
N GLN A 85 -41.24 0.32 -1.91
CA GLN A 85 -40.69 1.46 -2.65
C GLN A 85 -39.60 2.21 -1.86
N HIS A 86 -39.62 2.11 -0.53
CA HIS A 86 -38.53 2.57 0.32
C HIS A 86 -37.55 1.40 0.57
N PRO A 87 -36.27 1.54 0.17
CA PRO A 87 -35.26 0.54 0.48
C PRO A 87 -35.21 0.32 1.99
N SER A 88 -35.16 -0.94 2.46
CA SER A 88 -35.10 -1.17 3.90
C SER A 88 -33.83 -0.50 4.46
N PRO A 89 -33.88 0.09 5.67
CA PRO A 89 -32.71 0.74 6.28
C PRO A 89 -31.49 -0.19 6.29
N ASN A 90 -31.73 -1.50 6.47
CA ASN A 90 -30.69 -2.52 6.45
C ASN A 90 -30.00 -2.67 5.09
N LYS A 91 -30.72 -2.58 3.97
CA LYS A 91 -30.09 -2.65 2.63
C LYS A 91 -29.22 -1.43 2.35
N GLN A 92 -29.71 -0.23 2.64
CA GLN A 92 -28.92 1.00 2.49
C GLN A 92 -27.70 1.02 3.40
N VAL A 93 -27.84 0.52 4.63
CA VAL A 93 -26.73 0.41 5.59
C VAL A 93 -25.68 -0.59 5.10
N GLU A 94 -26.08 -1.74 4.55
CA GLU A 94 -25.13 -2.72 4.01
C GLU A 94 -24.43 -2.22 2.74
N GLU A 95 -25.14 -1.55 1.82
CA GLU A 95 -24.56 -0.90 0.65
C GLU A 95 -23.58 0.21 1.04
N MET A 96 -23.96 1.06 1.99
CA MET A 96 -23.10 2.13 2.52
C MET A 96 -21.83 1.55 3.17
N LYS A 97 -21.95 0.49 3.98
CA LYS A 97 -20.80 -0.21 4.56
C LYS A 97 -19.89 -0.80 3.48
N ALA A 98 -20.45 -1.37 2.41
CA ALA A 98 -19.67 -1.91 1.30
C ALA A 98 -18.89 -0.81 0.56
N LEU A 99 -19.52 0.35 0.35
CA LEU A 99 -18.87 1.53 -0.22
C LEU A 99 -17.74 2.05 0.66
N VAL A 100 -17.99 2.22 1.97
CA VAL A 100 -16.97 2.65 2.94
C VAL A 100 -15.77 1.71 2.93
N LYS A 101 -16.00 0.40 2.98
CA LYS A 101 -14.92 -0.61 2.91
C LYS A 101 -14.14 -0.51 1.60
N SER A 102 -14.81 -0.27 0.49
CA SER A 102 -14.18 -0.10 -0.82
C SER A 102 -13.27 1.14 -0.84
N GLU A 103 -13.75 2.26 -0.32
CA GLU A 103 -12.97 3.51 -0.24
C GLU A 103 -11.80 3.39 0.75
N GLU A 104 -11.99 2.76 1.91
CA GLU A 104 -10.90 2.46 2.85
C GLU A 104 -9.81 1.61 2.19
N LEU A 105 -10.20 0.59 1.41
CA LEU A 105 -9.27 -0.26 0.69
C LEU A 105 -8.50 0.52 -0.39
N LYS A 106 -9.19 1.40 -1.14
CA LYS A 106 -8.53 2.29 -2.12
C LYS A 106 -7.54 3.23 -1.43
N ASN A 107 -7.93 3.87 -0.34
CA ASN A 107 -7.05 4.75 0.45
C ASN A 107 -5.83 4.00 0.98
N LYS A 108 -6.03 2.78 1.49
CA LYS A 108 -4.92 1.93 1.95
C LYS A 108 -3.94 1.62 0.83
N ARG A 109 -4.44 1.19 -0.34
CA ARG A 109 -3.61 0.91 -1.53
C ARG A 109 -2.87 2.15 -2.02
N LEU A 110 -3.52 3.31 -1.99
CA LEU A 110 -2.90 4.59 -2.35
C LEU A 110 -1.74 4.92 -1.40
N MET A 111 -1.92 4.75 -0.08
CA MET A 111 -0.85 4.98 0.89
C MET A 111 0.30 3.98 0.75
N GLU A 112 0.00 2.72 0.46
CA GLU A 112 1.01 1.70 0.19
C GLU A 112 1.83 2.02 -1.07
N ALA A 113 1.16 2.44 -2.15
CA ALA A 113 1.84 2.88 -3.36
C ALA A 113 2.71 4.12 -3.10
N PHE A 114 2.19 5.12 -2.40
CA PHE A 114 2.94 6.32 -2.04
C PHE A 114 4.18 6.00 -1.19
N LYS A 115 4.04 5.14 -0.17
CA LYS A 115 5.17 4.70 0.66
C LYS A 115 6.23 4.00 -0.18
N LYS A 116 5.82 3.10 -1.08
CA LYS A 116 6.74 2.37 -1.97
C LYS A 116 7.51 3.34 -2.87
N THR A 117 6.81 4.23 -3.57
CA THR A 117 7.44 5.21 -4.47
C THR A 117 8.35 6.18 -3.70
N SER A 118 7.93 6.64 -2.53
CA SER A 118 8.75 7.53 -1.69
C SER A 118 9.99 6.83 -1.14
N GLN A 119 9.90 5.54 -0.84
CA GLN A 119 11.04 4.74 -0.42
C GLN A 119 12.03 4.54 -1.58
N GLU A 120 11.53 4.12 -2.74
CA GLU A 120 12.34 3.93 -3.95
C GLU A 120 13.10 5.22 -4.33
N PHE A 121 12.42 6.36 -4.31
CA PHE A 121 13.06 7.66 -4.55
C PHE A 121 14.18 7.96 -3.55
N ARG A 122 13.93 7.75 -2.24
CA ARG A 122 14.96 7.97 -1.21
C ARG A 122 16.14 7.02 -1.34
N GLU A 123 15.91 5.77 -1.72
CA GLU A 123 16.97 4.79 -1.97
C GLU A 123 17.86 5.22 -3.14
N VAL A 124 17.26 5.65 -4.25
CA VAL A 124 18.00 6.16 -5.42
C VAL A 124 18.79 7.44 -5.06
N CYS A 125 18.17 8.40 -4.37
CA CYS A 125 18.86 9.61 -3.91
C CYS A 125 20.04 9.28 -2.99
N CYS A 126 19.88 8.31 -2.09
CA CYS A 126 20.95 7.87 -1.20
C CYS A 126 22.12 7.25 -1.96
N GLN A 127 21.84 6.40 -2.95
CA GLN A 127 22.86 5.77 -3.78
C GLN A 127 23.64 6.78 -4.63
N ILE A 128 22.98 7.81 -5.15
CA ILE A 128 23.61 8.80 -6.04
C ILE A 128 24.37 9.87 -5.23
N THR A 129 23.77 10.37 -4.16
CA THR A 129 24.33 11.52 -3.40
C THR A 129 25.17 11.10 -2.20
N GLY A 130 25.02 9.86 -1.72
CA GLY A 130 25.63 9.37 -0.49
C GLY A 130 24.89 9.78 0.79
N TYR A 131 23.72 10.40 0.70
CA TYR A 131 22.94 10.82 1.87
C TYR A 131 21.59 10.13 1.97
N LYS A 132 21.35 9.51 3.13
CA LYS A 132 20.01 9.08 3.53
C LYS A 132 19.25 10.28 4.10
N ILE A 133 18.10 10.59 3.52
CA ILE A 133 17.25 11.72 3.92
C ILE A 133 16.00 11.19 4.63
N ASP A 134 15.86 11.53 5.91
CA ASP A 134 14.73 11.16 6.75
C ASP A 134 13.97 12.41 7.23
N ILE A 135 12.63 12.39 7.13
CA ILE A 135 11.77 13.48 7.63
C ILE A 135 11.55 13.24 9.13
N THR A 136 12.03 14.16 9.97
CA THR A 136 11.99 13.99 11.44
C THR A 136 10.75 14.62 12.06
N SER A 137 10.43 15.84 11.64
CA SER A 137 9.27 16.62 12.05
C SER A 137 8.77 17.46 10.86
N SER A 138 7.72 18.24 11.03
CA SER A 138 7.24 19.15 9.98
C SER A 138 8.38 20.07 9.52
N ASN A 139 8.75 19.97 8.24
CA ASN A 139 9.79 20.75 7.58
C ASN A 139 11.24 20.51 8.07
N GLN A 140 11.52 19.43 8.81
CA GLN A 140 12.89 19.09 9.21
C GLN A 140 13.37 17.78 8.59
N TYR A 141 14.54 17.86 7.95
CA TYR A 141 15.16 16.80 7.18
C TYR A 141 16.49 16.43 7.81
N ARG A 142 16.59 15.19 8.27
CA ARG A 142 17.83 14.60 8.77
C ARG A 142 18.57 13.97 7.61
N LEU A 143 19.82 14.38 7.42
CA LEU A 143 20.74 13.83 6.44
C LEU A 143 21.80 13.01 7.15
N THR A 144 21.89 11.72 6.81
CA THR A 144 22.93 10.82 7.31
C THR A 144 23.77 10.33 6.14
N SER A 145 25.08 10.59 6.20
CA SER A 145 26.01 10.13 5.16
C SER A 145 26.19 8.61 5.24
N ILE A 146 26.32 7.94 4.09
CA ILE A 146 26.71 6.51 4.02
C ILE A 146 28.13 6.25 4.56
N TYR A 147 28.92 7.31 4.71
CA TYR A 147 30.27 7.27 5.27
C TYR A 147 30.32 7.69 6.75
N ALA A 148 29.17 7.98 7.37
CA ALA A 148 29.08 8.27 8.81
C ALA A 148 29.78 7.20 9.66
N GLN A 149 30.48 7.62 10.71
CA GLN A 149 31.20 6.72 11.62
C GLN A 149 30.29 6.23 12.75
N SER A 150 29.30 7.05 13.13
CA SER A 150 28.31 6.77 14.16
C SER A 150 26.89 7.10 13.68
N LEU A 151 25.88 6.46 14.27
CA LEU A 151 24.47 6.80 14.07
C LEU A 151 24.10 8.21 14.56
N LYS A 152 24.97 8.83 15.38
CA LYS A 152 24.82 10.21 15.85
C LYS A 152 25.38 11.23 14.87
N ASP A 153 26.10 10.80 13.83
CA ASP A 153 26.68 11.69 12.83
C ASP A 153 25.61 12.01 11.78
N PHE A 154 24.86 13.08 12.01
CA PHE A 154 23.85 13.56 11.09
C PHE A 154 23.84 15.07 11.00
N LEU A 155 23.44 15.54 9.83
CA LEU A 155 23.13 16.94 9.57
C LEU A 155 21.63 17.12 9.65
N LEU A 156 21.19 18.27 10.17
CA LEU A 156 19.78 18.59 10.26
C LEU A 156 19.51 19.86 9.45
N PHE A 157 18.54 19.79 8.55
CA PHE A 157 18.10 20.90 7.73
C PHE A 157 16.64 21.20 8.00
N GLN A 158 16.27 22.47 7.94
CA GLN A 158 14.90 22.92 8.09
C GLN A 158 14.51 23.81 6.91
N GLN A 159 13.33 23.55 6.35
CA GLN A 159 12.74 24.44 5.37
C GLN A 159 12.01 25.60 6.07
N THR A 160 12.39 26.83 5.74
CA THR A 160 11.76 28.06 6.25
C THR A 160 10.39 28.28 5.61
N ALA A 161 9.61 29.21 6.16
CA ALA A 161 8.31 29.58 5.57
C ALA A 161 8.44 30.17 4.15
N GLU A 162 9.60 30.72 3.82
CA GLU A 162 9.92 31.31 2.51
C GLU A 162 10.33 30.24 1.48
N GLY A 163 10.55 29.00 1.92
CA GLY A 163 10.91 27.87 1.07
C GLY A 163 12.41 27.54 1.06
N ASP A 164 13.24 28.40 1.64
CA ASP A 164 14.68 28.22 1.75
C ASP A 164 15.07 27.12 2.75
N ILE A 165 16.24 26.53 2.55
CA ILE A 165 16.75 25.45 3.39
C ILE A 165 17.89 25.99 4.26
N GLN A 166 17.74 25.89 5.57
CA GLN A 166 18.75 26.29 6.54
C GLN A 166 19.26 25.07 7.32
N MET A 167 20.55 25.06 7.65
CA MET A 167 21.11 24.04 8.52
C MET A 167 20.86 24.40 10.00
N LEU A 168 20.51 23.40 10.79
CA LEU A 168 20.46 23.48 12.24
C LEU A 168 21.73 22.84 12.83
N GLY A 169 22.25 23.44 13.90
CA GLY A 169 23.41 22.92 14.62
C GLY A 169 23.14 21.55 15.22
N THR A 170 24.08 20.63 15.01
CA THR A 170 24.16 19.31 15.62
C THR A 170 25.57 19.09 16.16
N ASP A 171 25.76 18.16 17.10
CA ASP A 171 27.09 17.77 17.61
C ASP A 171 28.08 17.45 16.47
N PHE A 172 27.58 16.84 15.39
CA PHE A 172 28.38 16.53 14.21
C PHE A 172 28.79 17.78 13.41
N SER A 173 27.90 18.77 13.31
CA SER A 173 28.18 20.03 12.60
C SER A 173 29.24 20.90 13.28
N GLU A 174 29.47 20.72 14.59
CA GLU A 174 30.56 21.42 15.31
C GLU A 174 31.94 21.06 14.77
N GLY A 175 32.11 19.86 14.22
CA GLY A 175 33.34 19.42 13.55
C GLY A 175 33.51 19.95 12.12
N LEU A 176 32.51 20.64 11.56
CA LEU A 176 32.47 21.04 10.15
C LEU A 176 32.42 22.56 9.96
N GLN A 177 32.78 23.35 10.98
CA GLN A 177 32.62 24.81 10.98
C GLN A 177 33.33 25.49 9.80
N GLU A 178 34.55 25.05 9.46
CA GLU A 178 35.29 25.62 8.31
C GLU A 178 34.54 25.44 6.99
N LEU A 179 33.93 24.26 6.78
CA LEU A 179 33.11 23.99 5.60
C LEU A 179 31.79 24.74 5.62
N ILE A 180 31.16 24.87 6.80
CA ILE A 180 29.93 25.65 6.99
C ILE A 180 30.18 27.11 6.62
N ASP A 181 31.23 27.71 7.17
CA ASP A 181 31.58 29.11 6.91
C ASP A 181 31.89 29.34 5.42
N LEU A 182 32.67 28.46 4.80
CA LEU A 182 33.04 28.59 3.39
C LEU A 182 31.85 28.39 2.45
N TYR A 183 31.08 27.30 2.61
CA TYR A 183 30.10 26.90 1.62
C TYR A 183 28.68 27.37 1.92
N LEU A 184 28.29 27.48 3.19
CA LEU A 184 26.95 27.94 3.57
C LEU A 184 26.92 29.44 3.84
N VAL A 185 27.90 29.98 4.58
CA VAL A 185 27.88 31.42 4.94
C VAL A 185 28.41 32.29 3.80
N GLN A 186 29.56 31.96 3.20
CA GLN A 186 30.17 32.80 2.17
C GLN A 186 29.60 32.55 0.76
N GLN A 187 29.29 31.30 0.42
CA GLN A 187 28.86 30.91 -0.93
C GLN A 187 27.38 30.55 -1.06
N ASP A 188 26.65 30.45 0.06
CA ASP A 188 25.22 30.11 0.11
C ASP A 188 24.84 28.88 -0.74
N SER A 189 25.64 27.82 -0.65
CA SER A 189 25.54 26.63 -1.49
C SER A 189 25.55 25.34 -0.67
N VAL A 190 24.36 24.86 -0.33
CA VAL A 190 24.14 23.54 0.29
C VAL A 190 24.73 22.40 -0.56
N PRO A 191 24.59 22.37 -1.90
CA PRO A 191 25.20 21.31 -2.71
C PRO A 191 26.73 21.27 -2.62
N ALA A 192 27.40 22.42 -2.61
CA ALA A 192 28.85 22.50 -2.50
C ALA A 192 29.33 22.05 -1.11
N PHE A 193 28.61 22.46 -0.06
CA PHE A 193 28.83 21.99 1.30
C PHE A 193 28.73 20.46 1.41
N LEU A 194 27.59 19.88 1.00
CA LEU A 194 27.34 18.45 1.13
C LEU A 194 28.34 17.60 0.33
N SER A 195 28.73 18.09 -0.85
CA SER A 195 29.73 17.43 -1.69
C SER A 195 31.10 17.42 -1.01
N SER A 196 31.51 18.53 -0.40
CA SER A 196 32.77 18.65 0.33
C SER A 196 32.80 17.74 1.56
N VAL A 197 31.73 17.72 2.34
CA VAL A 197 31.57 16.80 3.49
C VAL A 197 31.62 15.34 3.04
N THR A 198 30.99 14.99 1.92
CA THR A 198 31.05 13.62 1.38
C THR A 198 32.48 13.21 1.04
N LEU A 199 33.25 14.08 0.37
CA LEU A 199 34.64 13.82 0.02
C LEU A 199 35.52 13.66 1.27
N GLU A 200 35.32 14.50 2.29
CA GLU A 200 36.07 14.43 3.54
C GLU A 200 35.78 13.13 4.31
N LEU A 201 34.49 12.80 4.51
CA LEU A 201 34.09 11.57 5.19
C LEU A 201 34.56 10.32 4.43
N PHE A 202 34.49 10.35 3.10
CA PHE A 202 35.02 9.26 2.28
C PHE A 202 36.52 9.09 2.48
N SER A 203 37.28 10.19 2.43
CA SER A 203 38.73 10.19 2.63
C SER A 203 39.11 9.63 3.99
N GLN A 204 38.48 10.11 5.07
CA GLN A 204 38.70 9.60 6.43
C GLN A 204 38.41 8.10 6.54
N LYS A 205 37.31 7.62 5.93
CA LYS A 205 36.97 6.20 5.93
C LYS A 205 38.01 5.37 5.18
N THR A 206 38.49 5.84 4.02
CA THR A 206 39.52 5.11 3.26
C THR A 206 40.90 5.13 3.92
N MET A 207 41.29 6.23 4.58
CA MET A 207 42.58 6.33 5.26
C MET A 207 42.63 5.51 6.55
N ASN A 208 41.50 5.36 7.26
CA ASN A 208 41.40 4.50 8.45
C ASN A 208 41.37 2.99 8.14
N LEU A 209 41.29 2.59 6.86
CA LEU A 209 41.34 1.20 6.42
C LEU A 209 42.73 0.75 5.95
N GLY A 210 43.73 1.65 5.92
CA GLY A 210 45.14 1.35 5.64
C GLY A 210 45.97 1.29 6.91
#